data_AF-A6GD98-F1
#
_entry.id   AF-A6GD98-F1
#
_cell.length_a   1.000
_cell.length_b   1.000
_cell.length_c   1.000
_cell.angle_alpha   90.00
_cell.angle_beta   90.00
_cell.angle_gamma   90.00
#
_symmetry.space_group_name_H-M   'P 1'
#
loop_
_entity.id
_entity.type
_entity.pdbx_description
1 polymer ?
#
loop_
_entity_poly.entity_id
_entity_poly.type
_entity_poly.pdbx_seq_one_letter_code
_entity_poly.pdbx_strand_id
1 'polypeptide(L)'
;MGLLDRIFTTLGLRSTPPEPADDAAKTDAADAKSSDEAPKSSSPLESLDELTPTEPGERDPELEAKDDPGTFEFATDIARYFTAEFRIEQAWRNKERREKLFGEYSIRDTAHWFQIQATFQRWLKSDEGRAKYPTDAALSQARMTTTQTVSMDELNLLVAEAKAAKAEREG
;
A
#
# COMPACT_ATOMS: atom_id res chain seq x y z
N MET A 1 41.57 -13.07 -5.03
CA MET A 1 41.50 -11.97 -6.01
C MET A 1 40.30 -12.22 -6.90
N GLY A 2 39.12 -11.84 -6.41
CA GLY A 2 37.83 -12.21 -7.01
C GLY A 2 37.47 -11.32 -8.19
N LEU A 3 36.64 -11.84 -9.09
CA LEU A 3 36.12 -11.15 -10.28
C LEU A 3 35.49 -9.78 -9.95
N LEU A 4 34.98 -9.61 -8.74
CA LEU A 4 34.35 -8.38 -8.25
C LEU A 4 35.35 -7.22 -8.10
N ASP A 5 36.61 -7.46 -7.72
CA ASP A 5 37.62 -6.40 -7.57
C ASP A 5 37.98 -5.72 -8.90
N ARG A 6 37.86 -6.46 -10.02
CA ARG A 6 38.15 -5.92 -11.36
C ARG A 6 37.05 -4.98 -11.85
N ILE A 7 35.79 -5.25 -11.52
CA ILE A 7 34.64 -4.42 -11.93
C ILE A 7 34.69 -3.06 -11.24
N PHE A 8 35.04 -3.03 -9.95
CA PHE A 8 35.15 -1.77 -9.19
C PHE A 8 36.35 -0.90 -9.63
N THR A 9 37.41 -1.50 -10.16
CA THR A 9 38.58 -0.74 -10.65
C THR A 9 38.32 -0.11 -12.03
N THR A 10 37.49 -0.73 -12.89
CA THR A 10 37.16 -0.22 -14.24
C THR A 10 36.16 0.92 -14.27
N LEU A 11 35.40 1.16 -13.19
CA LEU A 11 34.38 2.22 -13.13
C LEU A 11 34.83 3.49 -12.38
N GLY A 12 36.07 3.56 -11.89
CA GLY A 12 36.60 4.79 -11.27
C GLY A 12 35.88 5.27 -10.00
N LEU A 13 35.00 4.46 -9.41
CA LEU A 13 34.17 4.80 -8.26
C LEU A 13 34.85 4.47 -6.92
N ARG A 14 36.14 4.83 -6.78
CA ARG A 14 36.80 4.80 -5.47
C ARG A 14 36.57 6.16 -4.79
N SER A 15 35.50 6.27 -4.01
CA SER A 15 35.31 7.39 -3.09
C SER A 15 36.32 7.29 -1.95
N THR A 16 37.20 8.28 -1.87
CA THR A 16 38.16 8.52 -0.78
C THR A 16 37.39 8.84 0.52
N PRO A 17 37.78 8.30 1.69
CA PRO A 17 37.21 8.71 2.97
C PRO A 17 37.75 10.09 3.40
N PRO A 18 36.93 10.97 4.01
CA PRO A 18 37.44 12.21 4.61
C PRO A 18 38.02 11.92 6.01
N GLU A 19 39.30 12.22 6.20
CA GLU A 19 39.89 12.41 7.53
C GLU A 19 39.55 13.82 8.08
N PRO A 20 39.52 13.98 9.41
CA PRO A 20 39.11 15.20 10.10
C PRO A 20 40.28 16.17 10.26
N ALA A 21 40.00 17.47 10.16
CA ALA A 21 40.94 18.51 10.60
C ALA A 21 40.19 19.56 11.42
N ASP A 22 40.66 19.69 12.65
CA ASP A 22 40.31 20.67 13.67
C ASP A 22 40.53 22.14 13.24
N ASP A 23 39.82 22.99 13.98
CA ASP A 23 40.34 24.16 14.72
C ASP A 23 39.78 25.57 14.39
N ALA A 24 39.54 26.27 15.50
CA ALA A 24 39.53 27.70 15.73
C ALA A 24 38.28 28.57 15.43
N ALA A 25 37.38 28.59 16.43
CA ALA A 25 37.09 29.72 17.31
C ALA A 25 36.65 31.10 16.76
N LYS A 26 35.46 31.56 17.19
CA LYS A 26 35.19 32.73 18.09
C LYS A 26 33.73 33.22 18.00
N THR A 27 32.96 33.15 19.10
CA THR A 27 32.37 34.27 19.91
C THR A 27 31.44 35.22 19.13
N ASP A 28 30.23 35.59 19.55
CA ASP A 28 29.78 35.98 20.89
C ASP A 28 28.24 36.21 20.92
N ALA A 29 27.67 36.24 22.14
CA ALA A 29 26.44 36.90 22.61
C ALA A 29 25.07 36.56 21.94
N ALA A 30 24.15 35.82 22.58
CA ALA A 30 23.28 36.17 23.73
C ALA A 30 21.93 36.81 23.34
N ASP A 31 20.83 36.17 23.79
CA ASP A 31 19.59 36.72 24.43
C ASP A 31 18.40 35.79 24.06
N ALA A 32 18.04 34.79 24.86
CA ALA A 32 17.21 34.82 26.08
C ALA A 32 15.68 34.83 25.84
N LYS A 33 15.01 33.97 26.62
CA LYS A 33 13.56 33.86 26.93
C LYS A 33 12.64 33.24 25.88
N SER A 34 11.65 32.43 26.23
CA SER A 34 11.28 31.72 27.45
C SER A 34 10.14 30.79 27.04
N SER A 35 10.12 29.60 27.63
CA SER A 35 8.98 28.70 27.63
C SER A 35 7.73 29.32 28.28
N ASP A 36 6.61 28.73 27.89
CA ASP A 36 5.55 28.22 28.76
C ASP A 36 4.21 28.97 28.89
N GLU A 37 3.19 28.12 29.01
CA GLU A 37 1.83 28.30 29.52
C GLU A 37 0.74 29.03 28.71
N ALA A 38 -0.19 28.21 28.20
CA ALA A 38 -1.60 28.54 28.04
C ALA A 38 -2.25 28.87 29.41
N PRO A 39 -3.40 29.56 29.45
CA PRO A 39 -4.64 28.77 29.50
C PRO A 39 -5.89 29.41 28.84
N LYS A 40 -6.65 28.50 28.19
CA LYS A 40 -8.11 28.30 28.15
C LYS A 40 -9.11 29.49 28.19
N SER A 41 -10.08 29.33 27.27
CA SER A 41 -11.54 29.47 27.47
C SER A 41 -12.19 30.80 27.10
N SER A 42 -12.85 30.84 25.93
CA SER A 42 -14.32 30.89 25.85
C SER A 42 -14.79 31.05 24.40
N SER A 43 -15.32 29.98 23.81
CA SER A 43 -16.34 30.05 22.76
C SER A 43 -17.08 28.72 22.74
N PRO A 44 -18.30 28.64 23.29
CA PRO A 44 -19.18 27.51 23.07
C PRO A 44 -19.77 27.64 21.67
N LEU A 45 -19.02 27.16 20.67
CA LEU A 45 -19.60 26.84 19.37
C LEU A 45 -20.16 25.43 19.51
N GLU A 46 -21.48 25.37 19.62
CA GLU A 46 -22.26 24.18 19.29
C GLU A 46 -21.81 23.69 17.91
N SER A 47 -20.93 22.69 17.90
CA SER A 47 -20.68 21.89 16.71
C SER A 47 -21.93 21.04 16.52
N LEU A 48 -22.91 21.62 15.84
CA LEU A 48 -23.93 20.86 15.14
C LEU A 48 -23.19 19.80 14.33
N ASP A 49 -23.52 18.56 14.66
CA ASP A 49 -23.27 17.34 13.93
C ASP A 49 -23.88 17.50 12.52
N GLU A 50 -23.23 18.30 11.69
CA GLU A 50 -23.51 18.37 10.27
C GLU A 50 -22.80 17.18 9.65
N LEU A 51 -23.50 16.05 9.64
CA LEU A 51 -23.23 14.91 8.76
C LEU A 51 -23.39 15.40 7.31
N THR A 52 -22.46 16.24 6.87
CA THR A 52 -22.28 16.51 5.45
C THR A 52 -22.02 15.15 4.82
N PRO A 53 -22.80 14.74 3.80
CA PRO A 53 -22.47 13.55 3.04
C PRO A 53 -21.06 13.78 2.47
N THR A 54 -20.07 13.07 3.03
CA THR A 54 -18.69 13.13 2.57
C THR A 54 -18.69 12.96 1.05
N GLU A 55 -18.13 13.93 0.33
CA GLU A 55 -18.06 13.84 -1.13
C GLU A 55 -17.37 12.53 -1.51
N PRO A 56 -17.82 11.85 -2.59
CA PRO A 56 -17.21 10.60 -3.03
C PRO A 56 -15.75 10.85 -3.47
N GLY A 57 -14.82 10.74 -2.51
CA GLY A 57 -13.40 11.00 -2.72
C GLY A 57 -12.68 11.71 -1.57
N GLU A 58 -13.39 12.29 -0.60
CA GLU A 58 -12.75 12.92 0.56
C GLU A 58 -12.32 11.85 1.58
N ARG A 59 -11.03 11.83 1.91
CA ARG A 59 -10.43 10.84 2.81
C ARG A 59 -10.79 11.19 4.25
N ASP A 60 -11.59 10.35 4.90
CA ASP A 60 -11.91 10.50 6.33
C ASP A 60 -10.79 9.88 7.20
N PRO A 61 -9.97 10.72 7.87
CA PRO A 61 -8.86 10.23 8.70
C PRO A 61 -9.33 9.52 9.97
N GLU A 62 -10.54 9.80 10.48
CA GLU A 62 -11.10 9.14 11.66
C GLU A 62 -11.63 7.75 11.33
N LEU A 63 -12.19 7.58 10.12
CA LEU A 63 -12.58 6.28 9.60
C LEU A 63 -11.35 5.43 9.19
N GLU A 64 -10.30 6.04 8.63
CA GLU A 64 -9.01 5.38 8.31
C GLU A 64 -8.26 4.84 9.55
N ALA A 65 -8.52 5.43 10.72
CA ALA A 65 -7.96 5.02 12.00
C ALA A 65 -8.66 3.79 12.60
N LYS A 66 -9.89 3.47 12.16
CA LYS A 66 -10.55 2.22 12.48
C LYS A 66 -10.05 1.16 11.51
N ASP A 67 -9.18 0.28 12.00
CA ASP A 67 -8.83 -0.94 11.28
C ASP A 67 -10.11 -1.75 11.10
N ASP A 68 -10.63 -1.80 9.88
CA ASP A 68 -11.72 -2.68 9.51
C ASP A 68 -11.10 -3.94 8.88
N PRO A 69 -10.84 -5.01 9.65
CA PRO A 69 -10.43 -6.28 9.09
C PRO A 69 -11.55 -6.92 8.24
N GLY A 70 -12.73 -6.29 8.17
CA GLY A 70 -14.00 -6.85 7.70
C GLY A 70 -14.09 -7.27 6.24
N THR A 71 -12.99 -7.35 5.50
CA THR A 71 -13.02 -7.82 4.10
C THR A 71 -11.88 -8.76 3.73
N PHE A 72 -10.67 -8.52 4.24
CA PHE A 72 -9.48 -9.30 3.91
C PHE A 72 -8.71 -9.68 5.17
N GLU A 73 -8.42 -10.96 5.33
CA GLU A 73 -7.58 -11.47 6.42
C GLU A 73 -6.15 -11.67 5.91
N PHE A 74 -5.28 -10.67 6.08
CA PHE A 74 -3.95 -10.66 5.46
C PHE A 74 -3.03 -11.81 5.94
N ALA A 75 -3.22 -12.26 7.18
CA ALA A 75 -2.44 -13.35 7.76
C ALA A 75 -2.73 -14.70 7.07
N THR A 76 -3.99 -14.95 6.70
CA THR A 76 -4.46 -16.25 6.20
C THR A 76 -4.72 -16.24 4.68
N ASP A 77 -5.30 -15.16 4.14
CA ASP A 77 -5.79 -15.07 2.75
C ASP A 77 -5.29 -13.80 2.03
N ILE A 78 -3.96 -13.65 2.03
CA ILE A 78 -3.27 -12.59 1.28
C ILE A 78 -3.46 -12.70 -0.24
N ALA A 79 -3.67 -13.92 -0.75
CA ALA A 79 -3.82 -14.16 -2.18
C ALA A 79 -5.11 -13.53 -2.72
N ARG A 80 -6.20 -13.58 -1.94
CA ARG A 80 -7.44 -12.88 -2.27
C ARG A 80 -7.24 -11.37 -2.34
N TYR A 81 -6.46 -10.80 -1.43
CA TYR A 81 -6.12 -9.36 -1.48
C TYR A 81 -5.31 -9.01 -2.74
N PHE A 82 -4.25 -9.74 -3.06
CA PHE A 82 -3.46 -9.45 -4.28
C PHE A 82 -4.26 -9.64 -5.57
N THR A 83 -5.18 -10.61 -5.58
CA THR A 83 -6.10 -10.81 -6.71
C THR A 83 -7.05 -9.63 -6.86
N ALA A 84 -7.61 -9.15 -5.75
CA ALA A 84 -8.48 -7.97 -5.73
C ALA A 84 -7.71 -6.74 -6.22
N GLU A 85 -6.52 -6.48 -5.66
CA GLU A 85 -5.64 -5.38 -6.05
C GLU A 85 -5.40 -5.40 -7.57
N PHE A 86 -4.97 -6.53 -8.11
CA PHE A 86 -4.71 -6.66 -9.55
C PHE A 86 -5.95 -6.40 -10.42
N ARG A 87 -7.09 -7.03 -10.11
CA ARG A 87 -8.31 -6.90 -10.93
C ARG A 87 -8.90 -5.50 -10.86
N ILE A 88 -8.88 -4.87 -9.68
CA ILE A 88 -9.38 -3.52 -9.46
C ILE A 88 -8.49 -2.50 -10.19
N GLU A 89 -7.16 -2.64 -10.11
CA GLU A 89 -6.21 -1.76 -10.81
C GLU A 89 -6.36 -1.86 -12.33
N GLN A 90 -6.52 -3.08 -12.88
CA GLN A 90 -6.82 -3.25 -14.31
C GLN A 90 -8.15 -2.62 -14.73
N ALA A 91 -9.15 -2.66 -13.86
CA ALA A 91 -10.46 -2.09 -14.10
C ALA A 91 -10.56 -0.61 -13.71
N TRP A 92 -9.49 0.04 -13.24
CA TRP A 92 -9.59 1.35 -12.59
C TRP A 92 -10.23 2.43 -13.47
N ARG A 93 -9.94 2.39 -14.78
CA ARG A 93 -10.50 3.32 -15.79
C ARG A 93 -11.92 2.96 -16.23
N ASN A 94 -12.38 1.74 -15.96
CA ASN A 94 -13.73 1.29 -16.27
C ASN A 94 -14.57 1.28 -14.98
N LYS A 95 -15.34 2.36 -14.77
CA LYS A 95 -16.15 2.54 -13.57
C LYS A 95 -17.12 1.38 -13.31
N GLU A 96 -17.83 0.92 -14.34
CA GLU A 96 -18.81 -0.17 -14.22
C GLU A 96 -18.14 -1.49 -13.79
N ARG A 97 -17.00 -1.82 -14.42
CA ARG A 97 -16.23 -3.02 -14.04
C ARG A 97 -15.65 -2.89 -12.63
N ARG A 98 -15.17 -1.71 -12.24
CA ARG A 98 -14.65 -1.44 -10.90
C ARG A 98 -15.73 -1.59 -9.83
N GLU A 99 -16.93 -1.03 -10.04
CA GLU A 99 -18.06 -1.15 -9.11
C GLU A 99 -18.51 -2.60 -8.95
N LYS A 100 -18.53 -3.37 -10.04
CA LYS A 100 -18.79 -4.82 -9.97
C LYS A 100 -17.75 -5.54 -9.11
N LEU A 101 -16.47 -5.26 -9.32
CA LEU A 101 -15.38 -5.84 -8.53
C LEU A 101 -15.45 -5.41 -7.06
N PHE A 102 -15.83 -4.16 -6.78
CA PHE A 102 -16.07 -3.72 -5.41
C PHE A 102 -17.15 -4.54 -4.73
N GLY A 103 -18.26 -4.82 -5.42
CA GLY A 103 -19.29 -5.75 -4.93
C GLY A 103 -18.75 -7.16 -4.69
N GLU A 104 -18.01 -7.74 -5.64
CA GLU A 104 -17.41 -9.09 -5.52
C GLU A 104 -16.49 -9.22 -4.30
N TYR A 105 -15.71 -8.17 -4.02
CA TYR A 105 -14.78 -8.14 -2.90
C TYR A 105 -15.37 -7.47 -1.65
N SER A 106 -16.67 -7.19 -1.57
CA SER A 106 -17.28 -6.51 -0.40
C SER A 106 -16.64 -5.15 -0.04
N ILE A 107 -16.10 -4.46 -1.05
CA ILE A 107 -15.60 -3.09 -0.95
C ILE A 107 -16.78 -2.14 -1.17
N ARG A 108 -16.88 -1.10 -0.35
CA ARG A 108 -18.05 -0.19 -0.33
C ARG A 108 -17.94 0.86 -1.43
N ASP A 109 -16.77 1.49 -1.49
CA ASP A 109 -16.45 2.56 -2.40
C ASP A 109 -14.92 2.69 -2.54
N THR A 110 -14.49 3.70 -3.30
CA THR A 110 -13.08 4.00 -3.53
C THR A 110 -12.34 4.39 -2.23
N ALA A 111 -13.01 5.06 -1.29
CA ALA A 111 -12.39 5.44 -0.02
C ALA A 111 -12.12 4.20 0.84
N HIS A 112 -13.07 3.26 0.89
CA HIS A 112 -12.90 1.97 1.54
C HIS A 112 -11.76 1.17 0.89
N TRP A 113 -11.60 1.22 -0.45
CA TRP A 113 -10.47 0.58 -1.12
C TRP A 113 -9.12 1.14 -0.64
N PHE A 114 -8.97 2.47 -0.56
CA PHE A 114 -7.74 3.09 -0.06
C PHE A 114 -7.49 2.79 1.42
N GLN A 115 -8.53 2.70 2.24
CA GLN A 115 -8.43 2.26 3.63
C GLN A 115 -7.87 0.84 3.75
N ILE A 116 -8.36 -0.09 2.92
CA ILE A 116 -7.85 -1.47 2.88
C ILE A 116 -6.37 -1.47 2.46
N GLN A 117 -5.99 -0.70 1.44
CA GLN A 117 -4.60 -0.57 1.02
C GLN A 117 -3.71 0.01 2.15
N ALA A 118 -4.17 1.03 2.86
CA ALA A 118 -3.44 1.60 4.00
C ALA A 118 -3.29 0.59 5.14
N THR A 119 -4.35 -0.17 5.45
CA THR A 119 -4.33 -1.22 6.46
C THR A 119 -3.34 -2.32 6.10
N PHE A 120 -3.30 -2.73 4.82
CA PHE A 120 -2.29 -3.67 4.32
C PHE A 120 -0.86 -3.15 4.51
N GLN A 121 -0.61 -1.87 4.20
CA GLN A 121 0.71 -1.25 4.41
C GLN A 121 1.09 -1.16 5.89
N ARG A 122 0.12 -0.96 6.80
CA ARG A 122 0.35 -1.05 8.24
C ARG A 122 0.67 -2.48 8.67
N TRP A 123 -0.09 -3.47 8.18
CA TRP A 123 0.14 -4.88 8.48
C TRP A 123 1.52 -5.36 8.00
N LEU A 124 2.01 -4.91 6.84
CA LEU A 124 3.37 -5.21 6.38
C LEU A 124 4.48 -4.76 7.36
N LYS A 125 4.21 -3.72 8.17
CA LYS A 125 5.15 -3.23 9.19
C LYS A 125 5.05 -3.99 10.52
N SER A 126 4.00 -4.79 10.71
CA SER A 126 3.82 -5.65 11.90
C SER A 126 4.83 -6.80 11.92
N ASP A 127 4.94 -7.49 13.05
CA ASP A 127 5.84 -8.66 13.17
C ASP A 127 5.40 -9.81 12.25
N GLU A 128 4.10 -10.02 12.09
CA GLU A 128 3.55 -11.03 11.17
C GLU A 128 3.84 -10.70 9.70
N GLY A 129 3.59 -9.45 9.30
CA GLY A 129 3.85 -8.99 7.95
C GLY A 129 5.33 -9.10 7.58
N ARG A 130 6.22 -8.69 8.49
CA ARG A 130 7.68 -8.81 8.32
C ARG A 130 8.17 -10.25 8.32
N ALA A 131 7.54 -11.14 9.10
CA ALA A 131 7.87 -12.56 9.08
C ALA A 131 7.48 -13.23 7.75
N LYS A 132 6.31 -12.86 7.19
CA LYS A 132 5.81 -13.43 5.92
C LYS A 132 6.49 -12.82 4.69
N TYR A 133 6.76 -11.51 4.72
CA TYR A 133 7.39 -10.74 3.65
C TYR A 133 8.56 -9.91 4.19
N PRO A 134 9.73 -10.54 4.42
CA PRO A 134 10.88 -9.86 5.04
C PRO A 134 11.56 -8.84 4.13
N THR A 135 11.32 -8.90 2.82
CA THR A 135 11.90 -8.00 1.82
C THR A 135 10.86 -7.60 0.79
N ASP A 136 11.04 -6.41 0.20
CA ASP A 136 10.20 -5.93 -0.90
C ASP A 136 10.24 -6.87 -2.12
N ALA A 137 11.38 -7.53 -2.35
CA ALA A 137 11.52 -8.53 -3.40
C ALA A 137 10.59 -9.73 -3.17
N ALA A 138 10.48 -10.21 -1.92
CA ALA A 138 9.57 -11.31 -1.57
C ALA A 138 8.11 -10.91 -1.73
N LEU A 139 7.74 -9.69 -1.35
CA LEU A 139 6.40 -9.14 -1.55
C LEU A 139 6.05 -9.03 -3.05
N SER A 140 6.96 -8.47 -3.85
CA SER A 140 6.79 -8.34 -5.30
C SER A 140 6.66 -9.70 -5.98
N GLN A 141 7.48 -10.67 -5.58
CA GLN A 141 7.37 -12.05 -6.08
C GLN A 141 6.01 -12.66 -5.73
N ALA A 142 5.53 -12.49 -4.48
CA ALA A 142 4.23 -13.02 -4.07
C ALA A 142 3.07 -12.41 -4.88
N ARG A 143 3.12 -11.10 -5.14
CA ARG A 143 2.17 -10.41 -6.04
C ARG A 143 2.23 -10.96 -7.46
N MET A 144 3.43 -11.11 -8.02
CA MET A 144 3.62 -11.64 -9.37
C MET A 144 3.13 -13.09 -9.49
N THR A 145 3.46 -13.96 -8.53
CA THR A 145 2.99 -15.35 -8.52
C THR A 145 1.47 -15.41 -8.47
N THR A 146 0.84 -14.62 -7.60
CA THR A 146 -0.63 -14.60 -7.46
C THR A 146 -1.30 -14.14 -8.76
N THR A 147 -0.78 -13.09 -9.40
CA THR A 147 -1.36 -12.57 -10.65
C THR A 147 -1.15 -13.52 -11.83
N GLN A 148 -0.01 -14.22 -11.88
CA GLN A 148 0.22 -15.28 -12.87
C GLN A 148 -0.75 -16.44 -12.70
N THR A 149 -1.01 -16.91 -11.47
CA THR A 149 -1.98 -17.97 -11.21
C THR A 149 -3.40 -17.57 -11.60
N VAL A 150 -3.84 -16.36 -11.24
CA VAL A 150 -5.18 -15.86 -11.60
C VAL A 150 -5.35 -15.77 -13.11
N SER A 151 -4.33 -15.27 -13.82
CA SER A 151 -4.37 -15.18 -15.28
C SER A 151 -4.48 -16.55 -15.95
N MET A 152 -3.78 -17.56 -15.42
CA MET A 152 -3.85 -18.93 -15.91
C MET A 152 -5.19 -19.59 -15.61
N ASP A 153 -5.76 -19.36 -14.43
CA ASP A 153 -7.07 -19.90 -14.06
C ASP A 153 -8.19 -19.28 -14.91
N GLU A 154 -8.15 -17.96 -15.16
CA GLU A 154 -9.09 -17.30 -16.06
C GLU A 154 -8.97 -17.84 -17.51
N LEU A 155 -7.76 -18.07 -18.01
CA LEU A 155 -7.54 -18.69 -19.33
C LEU A 155 -8.05 -20.14 -19.39
N ASN A 156 -7.81 -20.94 -18.34
CA ASN A 156 -8.27 -22.32 -18.27
C ASN A 156 -9.80 -22.40 -18.27
N LEU A 157 -10.48 -21.49 -17.55
CA LEU A 157 -11.93 -21.40 -17.53
C LEU A 157 -12.48 -21.10 -18.93
N LEU A 158 -11.93 -20.11 -19.64
CA LEU A 158 -12.34 -19.77 -21.00
C LEU A 158 -12.14 -20.92 -21.99
N VAL A 159 -11.05 -21.69 -21.87
CA VAL A 159 -10.81 -22.88 -22.70
C VAL A 159 -11.82 -23.98 -22.41
N ALA A 160 -12.20 -24.17 -21.14
CA ALA A 160 -13.21 -25.16 -20.75
C ALA A 160 -14.60 -24.78 -21.28
N GLU A 161 -15.00 -23.51 -21.16
CA GLU A 161 -16.25 -22.99 -21.71
C GLU A 161 -16.31 -23.11 -23.24
N ALA A 162 -15.21 -22.76 -23.94
CA ALA A 162 -15.14 -22.89 -25.39
C ALA A 162 -15.25 -24.35 -25.85
N LYS A 163 -14.67 -25.31 -25.09
CA LYS A 163 -14.81 -26.74 -25.37
C LYS A 163 -16.24 -27.23 -25.13
N ALA A 164 -16.88 -26.80 -24.04
CA ALA A 164 -18.27 -27.15 -23.75
C ALA A 164 -19.23 -26.62 -24.84
N ALA A 165 -19.10 -25.35 -25.20
CA ALA A 165 -19.89 -24.72 -26.26
C ALA A 165 -19.67 -25.35 -27.65
N LYS A 166 -18.47 -25.90 -27.91
CA LYS A 166 -18.20 -26.66 -29.13
C LYS A 166 -18.86 -28.04 -29.11
N ALA A 167 -18.78 -28.76 -27.99
CA ALA A 167 -19.42 -30.08 -27.85
C ALA A 167 -20.95 -30.01 -28.01
N GLU A 168 -21.58 -28.95 -27.50
CA GLU A 168 -23.03 -28.72 -27.66
C GLU A 168 -23.46 -28.39 -29.10
N ARG A 169 -22.53 -27.93 -29.96
CA ARG A 169 -22.82 -27.65 -31.38
C ARG A 169 -22.61 -28.86 -32.28
N GLU A 170 -21.87 -29.86 -31.82
CA GLU A 170 -21.51 -31.06 -32.61
C GLU A 170 -22.32 -32.31 -32.21
N GLY A 171 -23.16 -32.23 -31.17
CA GLY A 171 -24.10 -33.28 -30.74
C GLY A 171 -25.54 -32.98 -31.11
#